data_AF-A0A3P3R2E7-F1
#
_entry.id   AF-A0A3P3R2E7-F1
#
_cell.length_a   1.000
_cell.length_b   1.000
_cell.length_c   1.000
_cell.angle_alpha   90.00
_cell.angle_beta   90.00
_cell.angle_gamma   90.00
#
_symmetry.space_group_name_H-M   'P 1'
#
loop_
_entity.id
_entity.type
_entity.pdbx_description
1 polymer ?
#
loop_
_entity_poly.entity_id
_entity_poly.type
_entity_poly.pdbx_seq_one_letter_code
_entity_poly.pdbx_strand_id
1 'polypeptide(L)'
;MKHKLLSVISISFILLLLFNVKTVAIENKDNNPEMTDERAIEIIKEIADFMDSGEKIGDEISCRESDGYNDYYFKNKEDEEKLYKYHRDYIKDAAYDYLCEMYDIRFYRGRCTQSRTSRSSLSSCLYYKIYTDGEFSVKSRSKKSICVQIQFVKKVILAEDMPEISDGEVYLELCEDNKWRISKVSQWYDDLAYYDLGYMMKTFFDPEYSLLSDYERFIEKYGYDSKGNRISMYISTDDNDEIFQGSDTELISEASNLEKLKKLSKLAACMAREEIYARHGKIYPKFSIEFNYFIKKIWYEENENFSENNLNDIEKENLKILSEYIESF
;
A
#
# COMPACT_ATOMS: atom_id res chain seq x y z
N MET A 1 -21.19 -34.55 74.25
CA MET A 1 -21.77 -33.36 73.55
C MET A 1 -20.62 -32.55 72.99
N LYS A 2 -20.58 -32.02 71.77
CA LYS A 2 -21.26 -32.22 70.49
C LYS A 2 -20.42 -31.37 69.51
N HIS A 3 -20.17 -31.90 68.32
CA HIS A 3 -19.34 -31.33 67.24
C HIS A 3 -19.76 -29.94 66.74
N LYS A 4 -18.80 -29.23 66.12
CA LYS A 4 -18.76 -28.82 64.68
C LYS A 4 -17.56 -27.86 64.50
N LEU A 5 -16.46 -28.23 63.83
CA LEU A 5 -16.24 -28.41 62.39
C LEU A 5 -16.72 -27.23 61.52
N LEU A 6 -15.81 -26.75 60.64
CA LEU A 6 -15.93 -25.77 59.55
C LEU A 6 -15.70 -24.29 59.87
N SER A 7 -14.51 -23.78 59.51
CA SER A 7 -14.41 -22.90 58.34
C SER A 7 -12.94 -22.80 57.88
N VAL A 8 -12.56 -23.74 57.01
CA VAL A 8 -11.33 -23.70 56.19
C VAL A 8 -11.67 -23.19 54.78
N ILE A 9 -12.73 -22.38 54.63
CA ILE A 9 -13.31 -22.07 53.31
C ILE A 9 -12.96 -20.69 52.75
N SER A 10 -12.39 -19.76 53.52
CA SER A 10 -12.39 -18.35 53.07
C SER A 10 -11.10 -17.78 52.49
N ILE A 11 -10.02 -18.57 52.31
CA ILE A 11 -8.78 -18.04 51.69
C ILE A 11 -8.52 -18.66 50.30
N SER A 12 -8.99 -19.88 50.02
CA SER A 12 -8.83 -20.49 48.70
C SER A 12 -9.74 -19.89 47.62
N PHE A 13 -10.84 -19.23 47.98
CA PHE A 13 -11.73 -18.60 46.98
C PHE A 13 -11.23 -17.23 46.49
N ILE A 14 -10.44 -16.51 47.30
CA ILE A 14 -9.90 -15.20 46.91
C ILE A 14 -8.67 -15.36 46.00
N LEU A 15 -7.88 -16.43 46.19
CA LEU A 15 -6.80 -16.79 45.28
C LEU A 15 -7.29 -17.40 43.94
N LEU A 16 -8.49 -17.97 43.90
CA LEU A 16 -9.12 -18.41 42.65
C LEU A 16 -9.77 -17.27 41.84
N LEU A 17 -10.04 -16.11 42.47
CA LEU A 17 -10.60 -14.94 41.79
C LEU A 17 -9.53 -13.97 41.27
N LEU A 18 -8.33 -13.97 41.84
CA LEU A 18 -7.20 -13.16 41.34
C LEU A 18 -6.42 -13.80 40.19
N PHE A 19 -6.63 -15.09 39.92
CA PHE A 19 -6.10 -15.78 38.72
C PHE A 19 -7.08 -15.82 37.53
N ASN A 20 -8.22 -15.13 37.63
CA ASN A 20 -9.20 -15.04 36.53
C ASN A 20 -9.12 -13.71 35.73
N VAL A 21 -8.05 -12.94 35.93
CA VAL A 21 -7.76 -11.74 35.12
C VAL A 21 -6.67 -12.09 34.10
N LYS A 22 -7.11 -12.25 32.85
CA LYS A 22 -6.29 -12.17 31.63
C LYS A 22 -4.98 -12.98 31.64
N THR A 23 -5.10 -14.28 31.82
CA THR A 23 -4.37 -15.20 30.94
C THR A 23 -5.41 -15.86 30.07
N VAL A 24 -5.74 -15.24 28.94
CA VAL A 24 -6.28 -15.98 27.80
C VAL A 24 -5.13 -16.89 27.40
N ALA A 25 -5.11 -18.06 28.04
CA ALA A 25 -4.18 -19.11 27.74
C ALA A 25 -4.34 -19.42 26.25
N ILE A 26 -3.21 -19.24 25.58
CA ILE A 26 -2.91 -19.72 24.25
C ILE A 26 -2.98 -21.24 24.32
N GLU A 27 -4.20 -21.79 24.25
CA GLU A 27 -4.44 -23.20 23.99
C GLU A 27 -5.21 -23.25 22.70
N ASN A 28 -4.53 -23.72 21.65
CA ASN A 28 -5.09 -24.26 20.40
C ASN A 28 -6.59 -24.01 20.23
N LYS A 29 -6.96 -22.79 19.78
CA LYS A 29 -8.09 -22.72 18.85
C LYS A 29 -7.58 -23.36 17.59
N ASP A 30 -7.81 -24.66 17.50
CA ASP A 30 -7.64 -25.44 16.29
C ASP A 30 -8.04 -24.57 15.09
N ASN A 31 -7.20 -24.58 14.07
CA ASN A 31 -7.52 -24.10 12.74
C ASN A 31 -8.79 -24.82 12.28
N ASN A 32 -9.95 -24.30 12.69
CA ASN A 32 -11.23 -24.78 12.23
C ASN A 32 -11.23 -24.50 10.72
N PRO A 33 -11.42 -25.51 9.85
CA PRO A 33 -11.44 -25.28 8.40
C PRO A 33 -12.51 -24.24 7.99
N GLU A 34 -13.51 -23.97 8.83
CA GLU A 34 -14.45 -22.87 8.66
C GLU A 34 -14.05 -21.62 9.44
N MET A 35 -13.42 -20.67 8.73
CA MET A 35 -13.28 -19.28 9.17
C MET A 35 -14.66 -18.62 9.20
N THR A 36 -15.18 -18.27 10.38
CA THR A 36 -16.44 -17.52 10.52
C THR A 36 -16.25 -16.03 10.22
N ASP A 37 -17.34 -15.29 10.02
CA ASP A 37 -17.28 -13.84 9.79
C ASP A 37 -16.73 -13.11 11.03
N GLU A 38 -17.17 -13.51 12.22
CA GLU A 38 -16.71 -12.95 13.49
C GLU A 38 -15.22 -13.21 13.68
N ARG A 39 -14.73 -14.42 13.38
CA ARG A 39 -13.32 -14.75 13.53
C ARG A 39 -12.44 -13.98 12.53
N ALA A 40 -12.93 -13.77 11.31
CA ALA A 40 -12.23 -12.96 10.30
C ALA A 40 -12.08 -11.50 10.78
N ILE A 41 -13.12 -10.93 11.38
CA ILE A 41 -13.06 -9.57 11.95
C ILE A 41 -12.13 -9.52 13.17
N GLU A 42 -12.25 -10.50 14.09
CA GLU A 42 -11.40 -10.58 15.28
C GLU A 42 -9.92 -10.62 14.93
N ILE A 43 -9.50 -11.44 13.95
CA ILE A 43 -8.07 -11.56 13.60
C ILE A 43 -7.54 -10.27 12.97
N ILE A 44 -8.36 -9.55 12.19
CA ILE A 44 -7.96 -8.24 11.63
C ILE A 44 -7.71 -7.24 12.77
N LYS A 45 -8.65 -7.14 13.73
CA LYS A 45 -8.51 -6.25 14.89
C LYS A 45 -7.30 -6.61 15.75
N GLU A 46 -7.14 -7.90 16.06
CA GLU A 46 -6.04 -8.43 16.87
C GLU A 46 -4.67 -8.05 16.29
N ILE A 47 -4.49 -8.25 14.98
CA ILE A 47 -3.24 -7.92 14.28
C ILE A 47 -3.03 -6.40 14.24
N ALA A 48 -4.07 -5.63 13.88
CA ALA A 48 -3.99 -4.17 13.80
C ALA A 48 -3.63 -3.53 15.16
N ASP A 49 -4.33 -3.91 16.23
CA ASP A 49 -4.07 -3.41 17.59
C ASP A 49 -2.65 -3.76 18.06
N PHE A 50 -2.19 -4.98 17.76
CA PHE A 50 -0.82 -5.39 18.09
C PHE A 50 0.22 -4.54 17.36
N MET A 51 0.07 -4.35 16.04
CA MET A 51 1.03 -3.59 15.24
C MET A 51 1.03 -2.09 15.59
N ASP A 52 -0.11 -1.53 16.03
CA ASP A 52 -0.22 -0.15 16.49
C ASP A 52 0.41 0.05 17.88
N SER A 53 0.18 -0.87 18.81
CA SER A 53 0.54 -0.72 20.23
C SER A 53 1.96 -1.17 20.61
N GLY A 54 2.64 -1.98 19.78
CA GLY A 54 3.96 -2.51 20.12
C GLY A 54 5.04 -1.42 20.26
N GLU A 55 5.86 -1.51 21.31
CA GLU A 55 6.95 -0.56 21.55
C GLU A 55 8.09 -0.78 20.56
N LYS A 56 8.14 0.06 19.53
CA LYS A 56 9.11 -0.03 18.42
C LYS A 56 10.50 0.42 18.86
N ILE A 57 11.52 -0.14 18.22
CA ILE A 57 12.90 0.34 18.36
C ILE A 57 12.97 1.73 17.69
N GLY A 58 13.26 2.77 18.47
CA GLY A 58 13.40 4.14 17.95
C GLY A 58 14.68 4.32 17.13
N ASP A 59 14.73 5.40 16.34
CA ASP A 59 15.80 5.71 15.37
C ASP A 59 17.24 5.66 15.94
N GLU A 60 17.41 5.87 17.25
CA GLU A 60 18.71 5.89 17.93
C GLU A 60 19.18 4.52 18.47
N ILE A 61 18.30 3.51 18.56
CA ILE A 61 18.57 2.23 19.23
C ILE A 61 18.91 1.12 18.22
N SER A 62 19.51 1.47 17.08
CA SER A 62 20.21 0.45 16.27
C SER A 62 21.50 0.05 17.00
N CYS A 63 21.36 -0.75 18.06
CA CYS A 63 22.47 -1.30 18.82
C CYS A 63 23.33 -2.14 17.88
N ARG A 64 24.52 -1.63 17.55
CA ARG A 64 25.49 -2.30 16.69
C ARG A 64 26.27 -3.29 17.55
N GLU A 65 25.86 -4.55 17.59
CA GLU A 65 26.73 -5.62 18.08
C GLU A 65 27.79 -5.99 17.03
N SER A 66 28.89 -6.57 17.51
CA SER A 66 30.16 -6.74 16.80
C SER A 66 30.12 -7.69 15.59
N ASP A 67 29.03 -8.42 15.37
CA ASP A 67 28.87 -9.48 14.35
C ASP A 67 27.89 -9.13 13.21
N GLY A 68 27.11 -8.06 13.34
CA GLY A 68 26.40 -7.43 12.21
C GLY A 68 24.91 -7.79 12.07
N TYR A 69 24.11 -6.72 12.01
CA TYR A 69 22.67 -6.63 11.74
C TYR A 69 21.73 -7.35 12.73
N ASN A 70 20.93 -6.55 13.45
CA ASN A 70 19.76 -7.04 14.16
C ASN A 70 18.51 -6.73 13.32
N ASP A 71 17.71 -7.76 13.05
CA ASP A 71 16.47 -7.71 12.27
C ASP A 71 15.22 -7.47 13.17
N TYR A 72 15.39 -6.82 14.33
CA TYR A 72 14.30 -6.61 15.29
C TYR A 72 13.54 -5.31 15.02
N TYR A 73 12.22 -5.35 15.15
CA TYR A 73 11.32 -4.21 14.97
C TYR A 73 10.82 -3.61 16.30
N PHE A 74 10.66 -4.45 17.32
CA PHE A 74 10.16 -4.15 18.65
C PHE A 74 11.27 -4.29 19.69
N LYS A 75 11.15 -3.51 20.78
CA LYS A 75 12.08 -3.61 21.91
C LYS A 75 11.92 -4.93 22.67
N ASN A 76 10.71 -5.49 22.70
CA ASN A 76 10.40 -6.73 23.39
C ASN A 76 10.52 -7.93 22.44
N LYS A 77 11.30 -8.94 22.83
CA LYS A 77 11.48 -10.18 22.08
C LYS A 77 10.17 -10.98 21.93
N GLU A 78 9.26 -10.90 22.90
CA GLU A 78 7.96 -11.58 22.78
C GLU A 78 7.11 -10.99 21.65
N ASP A 79 7.19 -9.67 21.45
CA ASP A 79 6.49 -8.98 20.36
C ASP A 79 7.11 -9.35 19.00
N GLU A 80 8.44 -9.52 18.92
CA GLU A 80 9.10 -10.05 17.72
C GLU A 80 8.60 -11.45 17.34
N GLU A 81 8.56 -12.36 18.30
CA GLU A 81 8.09 -13.73 18.08
C GLU A 81 6.60 -13.74 17.68
N LYS A 82 5.80 -12.83 18.25
CA LYS A 82 4.39 -12.66 17.92
C LYS A 82 4.18 -12.11 16.51
N LEU A 83 4.95 -11.10 16.10
CA LEU A 83 4.93 -10.56 14.73
C LEU A 83 5.30 -11.64 13.71
N TYR A 84 6.35 -12.40 13.99
CA TYR A 84 6.76 -13.53 13.14
C TYR A 84 5.63 -14.57 13.01
N LYS A 85 4.96 -14.90 14.11
CA LYS A 85 3.81 -15.82 14.07
C LYS A 85 2.67 -15.27 13.22
N TYR A 86 2.33 -13.98 13.35
CA TYR A 86 1.30 -13.36 12.51
C TYR A 86 1.65 -13.41 11.02
N HIS A 87 2.90 -13.06 10.67
CA HIS A 87 3.37 -13.19 9.30
C HIS A 87 3.21 -14.62 8.77
N ARG A 88 3.70 -15.63 9.49
CA ARG A 88 3.70 -17.01 8.97
C ARG A 88 2.32 -17.64 8.89
N ASP A 89 1.46 -17.36 9.85
CA ASP A 89 0.19 -18.09 10.02
C ASP A 89 -1.02 -17.33 9.51
N TYR A 90 -0.99 -15.99 9.47
CA TYR A 90 -2.19 -15.17 9.28
C TYR A 90 -2.09 -14.11 8.19
N ILE A 91 -0.91 -13.86 7.60
CA ILE A 91 -0.72 -12.76 6.63
C ILE A 91 0.12 -13.26 5.45
N LYS A 92 -0.23 -12.91 4.21
CA LYS A 92 0.64 -13.15 3.05
C LYS A 92 1.75 -12.10 2.98
N ASP A 93 2.90 -12.44 2.40
CA ASP A 93 4.07 -11.56 2.31
C ASP A 93 3.74 -10.14 1.84
N ALA A 94 2.99 -10.00 0.74
CA ALA A 94 2.62 -8.68 0.22
C ALA A 94 1.74 -7.85 1.18
N ALA A 95 0.81 -8.50 1.90
CA ALA A 95 -0.02 -7.83 2.89
C ALA A 95 0.75 -7.53 4.18
N TYR A 96 1.73 -8.38 4.53
CA TYR A 96 2.62 -8.17 5.67
C TYR A 96 3.49 -6.93 5.45
N ASP A 97 4.11 -6.81 4.27
CA ASP A 97 4.92 -5.64 3.91
C ASP A 97 4.08 -4.36 3.97
N TYR A 98 2.87 -4.39 3.43
CA TYR A 98 1.93 -3.26 3.46
C TYR A 98 1.54 -2.84 4.89
N LEU A 99 1.20 -3.81 5.75
CA LEU A 99 0.86 -3.54 7.15
C LEU A 99 2.07 -3.03 7.95
N CYS A 100 3.27 -3.55 7.70
CA CYS A 100 4.49 -3.07 8.35
C CYS A 100 4.78 -1.62 7.99
N GLU A 101 4.60 -1.22 6.72
CA GLU A 101 4.65 0.18 6.31
C GLU A 101 3.58 1.02 7.03
N MET A 102 2.35 0.50 7.14
CA MET A 102 1.21 1.23 7.74
C MET A 102 1.47 1.59 9.20
N TYR A 103 2.08 0.68 9.94
CA TYR A 103 2.35 0.84 11.37
C TYR A 103 3.77 1.30 11.72
N ASP A 104 4.55 1.74 10.73
CA ASP A 104 5.96 2.15 10.90
C ASP A 104 6.84 1.07 11.57
N ILE A 105 6.63 -0.18 11.20
CA ILE A 105 7.44 -1.33 11.62
C ILE A 105 8.56 -1.47 10.59
N ARG A 106 9.68 -0.77 10.83
CA ARG A 106 10.80 -0.63 9.86
C ARG A 106 12.10 -1.27 10.34
N PHE A 107 12.94 -1.60 9.35
CA PHE A 107 14.33 -1.99 9.52
C PHE A 107 15.23 -0.75 9.60
N TYR A 108 16.18 -0.68 10.55
CA TYR A 108 17.30 0.27 10.48
C TYR A 108 18.61 -0.45 10.12
N ARG A 109 18.98 -0.38 8.83
CA ARG A 109 20.27 -0.89 8.33
C ARG A 109 21.20 0.30 8.29
N GLY A 110 22.08 0.36 9.28
CA GLY A 110 23.21 1.30 9.29
C GLY A 110 23.87 1.31 7.91
N ARG A 111 24.08 2.52 7.39
CA ARG A 111 24.64 2.89 6.08
C ARG A 111 25.30 1.73 5.29
N CYS A 112 24.82 1.54 4.06
CA CYS A 112 25.38 0.72 2.98
C CYS A 112 24.87 -0.72 2.84
N THR A 113 23.59 -0.89 2.49
CA THR A 113 23.16 -1.96 1.58
C THR A 113 22.11 -1.42 0.60
N GLN A 114 22.53 -1.13 -0.63
CA GLN A 114 21.61 -1.03 -1.77
C GLN A 114 21.05 -2.43 -2.09
N SER A 115 19.78 -2.47 -2.52
CA SER A 115 18.95 -3.64 -2.92
C SER A 115 17.95 -4.06 -1.82
N ARG A 116 16.63 -3.97 -2.01
CA ARG A 116 15.90 -4.45 -3.21
C ARG A 116 14.71 -3.61 -3.69
N THR A 117 14.55 -2.40 -3.17
CA THR A 117 13.79 -1.31 -3.82
C THR A 117 14.52 -0.04 -3.43
N SER A 118 14.88 0.80 -4.39
CA SER A 118 15.33 2.16 -4.12
C SER A 118 14.13 2.95 -3.60
N ARG A 119 13.68 2.65 -2.38
CA ARG A 119 12.55 3.33 -1.76
C ARG A 119 13.00 4.76 -1.47
N SER A 120 12.37 5.68 -2.18
CA SER A 120 12.51 7.11 -1.97
C SER A 120 12.20 7.45 -0.51
N SER A 121 12.66 8.61 -0.05
CA SER A 121 12.33 9.19 1.26
C SER A 121 10.82 9.42 1.52
N LEU A 122 9.96 8.95 0.62
CA LEU A 122 8.51 8.97 0.72
C LEU A 122 7.94 7.77 1.50
N SER A 123 8.74 6.80 1.97
CA SER A 123 8.24 5.61 2.70
C SER A 123 7.56 5.88 4.06
N SER A 124 7.23 7.14 4.37
CA SER A 124 6.40 7.60 5.50
C SER A 124 4.96 7.94 5.07
N CYS A 125 4.47 7.33 4.00
CA CYS A 125 3.35 7.82 3.18
C CYS A 125 2.00 7.13 3.40
N LEU A 126 1.85 6.15 4.30
CA LEU A 126 0.50 5.64 4.61
C LEU A 126 -0.14 6.59 5.63
N TYR A 127 -1.21 7.23 5.19
CA TYR A 127 -1.89 8.32 5.88
C TYR A 127 -3.03 7.84 6.74
N TYR A 128 -3.46 6.60 6.56
CA TYR A 128 -4.49 5.96 7.33
C TYR A 128 -3.93 4.75 8.06
N LYS A 129 -4.63 4.35 9.13
CA LYS A 129 -4.46 3.06 9.79
C LYS A 129 -5.82 2.44 10.04
N ILE A 130 -5.86 1.13 10.27
CA ILE A 130 -7.12 0.44 10.57
C ILE A 130 -7.70 1.03 11.85
N TYR A 131 -8.97 1.44 11.82
CA TYR A 131 -9.67 1.93 12.99
C TYR A 131 -10.35 0.77 13.70
N THR A 132 -9.68 0.16 14.68
CA THR A 132 -10.15 -1.07 15.33
C THR A 132 -11.44 -0.91 16.15
N ASP A 133 -11.71 0.31 16.62
CA ASP A 133 -12.99 0.71 17.24
C ASP A 133 -14.08 1.10 16.21
N GLY A 134 -13.73 1.17 14.93
CA GLY A 134 -14.64 1.50 13.84
C GLY A 134 -15.55 0.36 13.42
N GLU A 135 -16.29 0.58 12.32
CA GLU A 135 -17.20 -0.40 11.75
C GLU A 135 -16.48 -1.47 10.91
N PHE A 136 -16.93 -2.71 11.07
CA PHE A 136 -16.46 -3.88 10.32
C PHE A 136 -17.68 -4.64 9.81
N SER A 137 -17.71 -4.96 8.52
CA SER A 137 -18.78 -5.77 7.94
C SER A 137 -18.24 -6.66 6.83
N VAL A 138 -18.72 -7.89 6.76
CA VAL A 138 -18.34 -8.79 5.66
C VAL A 138 -19.10 -8.38 4.40
N LYS A 139 -18.36 -7.88 3.40
CA LYS A 139 -18.89 -7.41 2.13
C LYS A 139 -19.14 -8.55 1.16
N SER A 140 -18.26 -9.55 1.13
CA SER A 140 -18.45 -10.75 0.32
C SER A 140 -17.70 -11.96 0.88
N ARG A 141 -18.20 -13.16 0.56
CA ARG A 141 -17.62 -14.44 0.98
C ARG A 141 -17.76 -15.50 -0.11
N SER A 142 -16.71 -16.28 -0.27
CA SER A 142 -16.67 -17.51 -1.07
C SER A 142 -16.04 -18.64 -0.27
N LYS A 143 -15.90 -19.81 -0.90
CA LYS A 143 -15.20 -20.97 -0.30
C LYS A 143 -13.71 -20.71 -0.04
N LYS A 144 -13.11 -19.74 -0.72
CA LYS A 144 -11.66 -19.47 -0.67
C LYS A 144 -11.29 -18.02 -0.40
N SER A 145 -12.27 -17.12 -0.31
CA SER A 145 -12.03 -15.69 -0.10
C SER A 145 -13.09 -15.07 0.81
N ILE A 146 -12.68 -14.10 1.62
CA ILE A 146 -13.55 -13.25 2.43
C ILE A 146 -13.07 -11.82 2.21
N CYS A 147 -14.00 -10.90 1.92
CA CYS A 147 -13.72 -9.46 1.90
C CYS A 147 -14.50 -8.81 3.03
N VAL A 148 -13.77 -8.12 3.90
CA VAL A 148 -14.30 -7.36 5.03
C VAL A 148 -14.13 -5.89 4.71
N GLN A 149 -15.23 -5.15 4.64
CA GLN A 149 -15.20 -3.69 4.63
C GLN A 149 -14.92 -3.21 6.05
N ILE A 150 -13.96 -2.30 6.18
CA ILE A 150 -13.49 -1.78 7.45
C ILE A 150 -13.32 -0.26 7.36
N GLN A 151 -13.38 0.40 8.51
CA GLN A 151 -13.02 1.80 8.62
C GLN A 151 -11.54 1.96 8.93
N PHE A 152 -10.95 2.99 8.33
CA PHE A 152 -9.62 3.47 8.59
C PHE A 152 -9.69 4.87 9.21
N VAL A 153 -8.78 5.18 10.13
CA VAL A 153 -8.63 6.49 10.77
C VAL A 153 -7.33 7.14 10.32
N LYS A 154 -7.40 8.46 10.13
CA LYS A 154 -6.27 9.28 9.71
C LYS A 154 -5.12 9.22 10.73
N LYS A 155 -3.91 8.94 10.26
CA LYS A 155 -2.67 8.81 11.03
C LYS A 155 -1.84 10.09 11.08
N VAL A 156 -1.80 10.85 9.98
CA VAL A 156 -0.96 12.07 9.85
C VAL A 156 -1.75 13.25 9.26
N ILE A 157 -1.51 14.45 9.78
CA ILE A 157 -2.04 15.73 9.29
C ILE A 157 -1.22 16.15 8.05
N LEU A 158 -1.43 15.54 6.89
CA LEU A 158 -0.76 15.98 5.64
C LEU A 158 -1.72 16.52 4.57
N ALA A 159 -3.03 16.40 4.76
CA ALA A 159 -4.02 17.05 3.92
C ALA A 159 -5.20 17.52 4.77
N GLU A 160 -5.40 18.83 4.87
CA GLU A 160 -6.55 19.44 5.56
C GLU A 160 -7.89 18.92 4.99
N ASP A 161 -7.90 18.56 3.70
CA ASP A 161 -9.11 18.18 2.95
C ASP A 161 -9.47 16.68 3.02
N MET A 162 -8.68 15.86 3.72
CA MET A 162 -8.97 14.42 3.82
C MET A 162 -9.86 14.07 5.01
N PRO A 163 -10.84 13.16 4.81
CA PRO A 163 -11.76 12.78 5.88
C PRO A 163 -11.02 12.11 7.04
N GLU A 164 -11.52 12.29 8.25
CA GLU A 164 -10.91 11.66 9.43
C GLU A 164 -11.07 10.13 9.42
N ILE A 165 -12.20 9.67 8.87
CA ILE A 165 -12.53 8.26 8.69
C ILE A 165 -12.75 8.00 7.20
N SER A 166 -12.11 6.94 6.69
CA SER A 166 -12.28 6.47 5.32
C SER A 166 -12.60 4.98 5.35
N ASP A 167 -13.50 4.54 4.48
CA ASP A 167 -13.70 3.12 4.26
C ASP A 167 -12.54 2.52 3.46
N GLY A 168 -12.30 1.24 3.68
CA GLY A 168 -11.41 0.40 2.91
C GLY A 168 -11.76 -1.07 3.14
N GLU A 169 -10.87 -1.97 2.72
CA GLU A 169 -11.16 -3.40 2.67
C GLU A 169 -9.97 -4.24 3.08
N VAL A 170 -10.27 -5.35 3.75
CA VAL A 170 -9.30 -6.41 4.04
C VAL A 170 -9.79 -7.71 3.45
N TYR A 171 -8.90 -8.35 2.69
CA TYR A 171 -9.15 -9.61 2.02
C TYR A 171 -8.45 -10.72 2.78
N LEU A 172 -9.17 -11.81 3.03
CA LEU A 172 -8.61 -13.07 3.52
C LEU A 172 -8.78 -14.15 2.47
N GLU A 173 -7.78 -15.00 2.34
CA GLU A 173 -7.77 -16.13 1.41
C GLU A 173 -7.40 -17.43 2.10
N LEU A 174 -8.10 -18.51 1.75
CA LEU A 174 -7.75 -19.86 2.13
C LEU A 174 -6.57 -20.34 1.28
N CYS A 175 -5.41 -20.48 1.91
CA CYS A 175 -4.18 -20.92 1.28
C CYS A 175 -4.11 -22.45 1.13
N GLU A 176 -3.16 -22.94 0.33
CA GLU A 176 -2.98 -24.38 0.04
C GLU A 176 -2.71 -25.24 1.28
N ASP A 177 -2.13 -24.65 2.31
CA ASP A 177 -1.89 -25.29 3.61
C ASP A 177 -3.10 -25.26 4.55
N ASN A 178 -4.30 -24.99 4.00
CA ASN A 178 -5.57 -24.89 4.70
C ASN A 178 -5.62 -23.82 5.81
N LYS A 179 -4.79 -22.79 5.70
CA LYS A 179 -4.83 -21.63 6.60
C LYS A 179 -5.43 -20.42 5.87
N TRP A 180 -6.33 -19.72 6.55
CA TRP A 180 -6.83 -18.43 6.10
C TRP A 180 -5.81 -17.35 6.45
N ARG A 181 -5.42 -16.55 5.46
CA ARG A 181 -4.48 -15.44 5.64
C ARG A 181 -5.02 -14.16 5.05
N ILE A 182 -4.76 -13.03 5.70
CA ILE A 182 -4.91 -11.70 5.12
C ILE A 182 -4.04 -11.65 3.87
N SER A 183 -4.66 -11.55 2.70
CA SER A 183 -4.00 -11.53 1.41
C SER A 183 -3.80 -10.11 0.87
N LYS A 184 -4.66 -9.17 1.27
CA LYS A 184 -4.62 -7.77 0.85
C LYS A 184 -5.27 -6.88 1.90
N VAL A 185 -4.69 -5.71 2.13
CA VAL A 185 -5.30 -4.58 2.82
C VAL A 185 -5.36 -3.44 1.81
N SER A 186 -6.51 -2.81 1.67
CA SER A 186 -6.76 -1.81 0.64
C SER A 186 -7.44 -0.61 1.29
N GLN A 187 -6.73 0.50 1.34
CA GLN A 187 -7.33 1.81 1.57
C GLN A 187 -6.85 2.67 0.41
N TRP A 188 -7.79 3.31 -0.28
CA TRP A 188 -7.53 3.83 -1.62
C TRP A 188 -6.37 4.84 -1.65
N TYR A 189 -6.23 5.68 -0.64
CA TYR A 189 -5.16 6.68 -0.58
C TYR A 189 -3.80 6.07 -0.20
N ASP A 190 -3.80 5.11 0.71
CA ASP A 190 -2.62 4.36 1.12
C ASP A 190 -2.12 3.44 -0.01
N ASP A 191 -3.03 2.86 -0.78
CA ASP A 191 -2.70 2.08 -1.97
C ASP A 191 -1.93 2.93 -2.99
N LEU A 192 -2.32 4.19 -3.20
CA LEU A 192 -1.60 5.14 -4.07
C LEU A 192 -0.20 5.46 -3.59
N ALA A 193 -0.06 5.65 -2.28
CA ALA A 193 1.22 5.89 -1.64
C ALA A 193 2.14 4.68 -1.82
N TYR A 194 1.60 3.46 -1.71
CA TYR A 194 2.32 2.22 -1.99
C TYR A 194 2.76 2.09 -3.45
N TYR A 195 1.99 2.65 -4.39
CA TYR A 195 2.35 2.71 -5.80
C TYR A 195 3.42 3.77 -6.16
N ASP A 196 4.10 4.36 -5.16
CA ASP A 196 5.04 5.48 -5.34
C ASP A 196 4.41 6.72 -5.99
N LEU A 197 3.08 6.87 -5.94
CA LEU A 197 2.39 8.06 -6.44
C LEU A 197 2.39 9.17 -5.38
N GLY A 198 2.12 8.81 -4.12
CA GLY A 198 2.17 9.72 -2.97
C GLY A 198 1.45 11.06 -3.22
N TYR A 199 2.19 12.18 -3.15
CA TYR A 199 1.65 13.53 -3.36
C TYR A 199 1.22 13.80 -4.80
N MET A 200 1.74 13.06 -5.79
CA MET A 200 1.39 13.20 -7.20
C MET A 200 -0.06 12.79 -7.50
N MET A 201 -0.78 12.20 -6.53
CA MET A 201 -2.21 11.98 -6.67
C MET A 201 -2.97 13.25 -7.07
N LYS A 202 -2.65 14.39 -6.44
CA LYS A 202 -3.30 15.67 -6.75
C LYS A 202 -3.07 16.11 -8.20
N THR A 203 -2.09 15.53 -8.89
CA THR A 203 -1.83 15.77 -10.31
C THR A 203 -2.82 15.04 -11.21
N PHE A 204 -3.29 13.85 -10.81
CA PHE A 204 -4.15 12.98 -11.64
C PHE A 204 -5.62 13.03 -11.27
N PHE A 205 -5.92 13.38 -10.02
CA PHE A 205 -7.27 13.39 -9.48
C PHE A 205 -7.65 14.77 -8.99
N ASP A 206 -8.85 15.19 -9.36
CA ASP A 206 -9.53 16.34 -8.77
C ASP A 206 -10.43 15.85 -7.63
N PRO A 207 -10.18 16.23 -6.36
CA PRO A 207 -10.97 15.79 -5.22
C PRO A 207 -12.46 16.13 -5.32
N GLU A 208 -12.84 17.17 -6.06
CA GLU A 208 -14.25 17.57 -6.22
C GLU A 208 -15.00 16.68 -7.22
N TYR A 209 -14.29 16.08 -8.19
CA TYR A 209 -14.91 15.37 -9.32
C TYR A 209 -14.52 13.89 -9.44
N SER A 210 -13.44 13.46 -8.79
CA SER A 210 -12.94 12.09 -8.89
C SER A 210 -13.70 11.16 -7.95
N LEU A 211 -14.25 10.08 -8.49
CA LEU A 211 -14.92 9.04 -7.71
C LEU A 211 -13.94 7.93 -7.33
N LEU A 212 -14.29 7.15 -6.30
CA LEU A 212 -13.53 5.95 -5.92
C LEU A 212 -13.33 4.99 -7.11
N SER A 213 -14.34 4.86 -7.98
CA SER A 213 -14.26 4.03 -9.18
C SER A 213 -13.23 4.52 -10.22
N ASP A 214 -12.95 5.83 -10.26
CA ASP A 214 -11.93 6.38 -11.15
C ASP A 214 -10.54 6.01 -10.65
N TYR A 215 -10.38 6.02 -9.33
CA TYR A 215 -9.18 5.56 -8.68
C TYR A 215 -8.93 4.05 -8.87
N GLU A 216 -9.94 3.21 -8.66
CA GLU A 216 -9.84 1.77 -8.87
C GLU A 216 -9.43 1.44 -10.32
N ARG A 217 -10.04 2.12 -11.30
CA ARG A 217 -9.71 1.98 -12.72
C ARG A 217 -8.28 2.45 -13.02
N PHE A 218 -7.81 3.48 -12.34
CA PHE A 218 -6.44 3.97 -12.48
C PHE A 218 -5.42 2.93 -12.00
N ILE A 219 -5.62 2.36 -10.81
CA ILE A 219 -4.76 1.27 -10.33
C ILE A 219 -4.81 0.09 -11.29
N GLU A 220 -6.01 -0.34 -11.70
CA GLU A 220 -6.17 -1.50 -12.58
C GLU A 220 -5.38 -1.31 -13.88
N LYS A 221 -5.42 -0.09 -14.43
CA LYS A 221 -4.74 0.24 -15.68
C LYS A 221 -3.22 0.32 -15.52
N TYR A 222 -2.72 0.93 -14.44
CA TYR A 222 -1.31 1.35 -14.33
C TYR A 222 -0.50 0.67 -13.24
N GLY A 223 -1.16 0.15 -12.19
CA GLY A 223 -0.52 -0.42 -11.00
C GLY A 223 -0.18 -1.91 -11.11
N TYR A 224 -0.54 -2.58 -12.21
CA TYR A 224 -0.25 -4.00 -12.38
C TYR A 224 0.44 -4.31 -13.72
N ASP A 225 1.38 -5.25 -13.67
CA ASP A 225 1.94 -5.89 -14.87
C ASP A 225 0.96 -6.93 -15.46
N SER A 226 1.28 -7.44 -16.63
CA SER A 226 0.52 -8.48 -17.35
C SER A 226 0.33 -9.80 -16.56
N LYS A 227 1.11 -10.02 -15.50
CA LYS A 227 1.04 -11.19 -14.62
C LYS A 227 0.26 -10.90 -13.33
N GLY A 228 -0.26 -9.69 -13.15
CA GLY A 228 -0.98 -9.26 -11.95
C GLY A 228 -0.06 -8.90 -10.78
N ASN A 229 1.26 -8.77 -11.00
CA ASN A 229 2.16 -8.26 -9.97
C ASN A 229 2.01 -6.74 -9.87
N ARG A 230 2.08 -6.26 -8.64
CA ARG A 230 2.07 -4.83 -8.36
C ARG A 230 3.34 -4.16 -8.89
N ILE A 231 3.20 -3.06 -9.63
CA ILE A 231 4.33 -2.28 -10.18
C ILE A 231 4.25 -0.82 -9.72
N SER A 232 5.41 -0.18 -9.57
CA SER A 232 5.49 1.25 -9.24
C SER A 232 4.82 2.10 -10.31
N MET A 233 4.15 3.17 -9.89
CA MET A 233 3.57 4.22 -10.73
C MET A 233 4.34 5.54 -10.63
N TYR A 234 5.58 5.51 -10.12
CA TYR A 234 6.41 6.70 -10.03
C TYR A 234 6.57 7.40 -11.38
N ILE A 235 6.48 8.73 -11.38
CA ILE A 235 6.74 9.58 -12.54
C ILE A 235 7.87 10.54 -12.20
N SER A 236 8.96 10.44 -12.96
CA SER A 236 10.03 11.42 -12.95
C SER A 236 9.81 12.40 -14.10
N THR A 237 9.70 13.68 -13.78
CA THR A 237 9.80 14.77 -14.75
C THR A 237 11.16 15.46 -14.61
N ASP A 238 11.56 16.22 -15.64
CA ASP A 238 12.69 17.15 -15.57
C ASP A 238 12.26 18.54 -15.03
N ASP A 239 13.19 19.51 -15.05
CA ASP A 239 12.97 20.87 -14.56
C ASP A 239 11.86 21.63 -15.31
N ASN A 240 11.52 21.22 -16.53
CA ASN A 240 10.44 21.79 -17.34
C ASN A 240 9.13 21.00 -17.20
N ASP A 241 9.08 20.08 -16.24
CA ASP A 241 7.94 19.24 -15.99
C ASP A 241 7.62 18.28 -17.16
N GLU A 242 8.61 18.03 -18.04
CA GLU A 242 8.52 17.14 -19.19
C GLU A 242 9.05 15.74 -18.83
N ILE A 243 8.46 14.70 -19.42
CA ILE A 243 8.93 13.32 -19.24
C ILE A 243 10.04 13.02 -20.23
N PHE A 244 9.95 13.47 -21.48
CA PHE A 244 11.06 13.40 -22.43
C PHE A 244 11.24 14.74 -23.15
N GLN A 245 12.12 15.56 -22.60
CA GLN A 245 12.62 16.74 -23.29
C GLN A 245 13.20 16.37 -24.65
N GLY A 246 12.80 17.11 -25.69
CA GLY A 246 13.29 16.90 -27.05
C GLY A 246 12.69 15.68 -27.76
N SER A 247 11.60 15.09 -27.27
CA SER A 247 10.92 13.97 -27.95
C SER A 247 10.34 14.33 -29.34
N ASP A 248 10.33 15.61 -29.69
CA ASP A 248 10.02 16.18 -31.00
C ASP A 248 11.22 16.23 -31.96
N THR A 249 12.45 16.15 -31.43
CA THR A 249 13.70 16.36 -32.17
C THR A 249 14.68 15.20 -32.10
N GLU A 250 14.57 14.32 -31.11
CA GLU A 250 15.47 13.18 -30.88
C GLU A 250 14.70 11.87 -30.68
N LEU A 251 15.28 10.77 -31.15
CA LEU A 251 14.72 9.44 -30.92
C LEU A 251 14.97 8.99 -29.48
N ILE A 252 13.94 8.44 -28.84
CA ILE A 252 14.02 7.89 -27.47
C ILE A 252 14.95 6.66 -27.42
N SER A 253 15.16 5.98 -28.54
CA SER A 253 16.08 4.84 -28.65
C SER A 253 17.56 5.23 -28.59
N GLU A 254 17.91 6.51 -28.68
CA GLU A 254 19.28 6.99 -28.50
C GLU A 254 19.77 6.74 -27.06
N ALA A 255 21.08 6.48 -26.91
CA ALA A 255 21.64 5.86 -25.69
C ALA A 255 21.31 6.60 -24.37
N SER A 256 21.25 7.93 -24.38
CA SER A 256 20.89 8.75 -23.21
C SER A 256 19.41 8.60 -22.81
N ASN A 257 18.50 8.61 -23.79
CA ASN A 257 17.06 8.51 -23.58
C ASN A 257 16.59 7.06 -23.34
N LEU A 258 17.30 6.08 -23.90
CA LEU A 258 17.01 4.66 -23.72
C LEU A 258 17.17 4.22 -22.25
N GLU A 259 18.18 4.73 -21.57
CA GLU A 259 18.37 4.45 -20.14
C GLU A 259 17.29 5.10 -19.26
N LYS A 260 16.72 6.23 -19.72
CA LYS A 260 15.56 6.86 -19.08
C LYS A 260 14.29 6.05 -19.35
N LEU A 261 14.06 5.63 -20.59
CA LEU A 261 12.93 4.78 -20.98
C LEU A 261 12.86 3.50 -20.14
N LYS A 262 13.98 2.78 -19.98
CA LYS A 262 14.05 1.53 -19.19
C LYS A 262 13.67 1.69 -17.71
N LYS A 263 13.64 2.93 -17.20
CA LYS A 263 13.32 3.25 -15.80
C LYS A 263 11.91 3.81 -15.62
N LEU A 264 11.16 4.03 -16.70
CA LEU A 264 9.81 4.56 -16.59
C LEU A 264 8.87 3.52 -15.99
N SER A 265 7.94 3.98 -15.15
CA SER A 265 6.76 3.19 -14.83
C SER A 265 5.85 3.09 -16.05
N LYS A 266 4.91 2.13 -16.03
CA LYS A 266 3.85 2.03 -17.05
C LYS A 266 3.06 3.33 -17.16
N LEU A 267 2.72 3.95 -16.02
CA LEU A 267 2.06 5.26 -15.98
C LEU A 267 2.90 6.33 -16.66
N ALA A 268 4.19 6.44 -16.31
CA ALA A 268 5.08 7.45 -16.87
C ALA A 268 5.28 7.26 -18.38
N ALA A 269 5.37 6.02 -18.87
CA ALA A 269 5.44 5.74 -20.29
C ALA A 269 4.15 6.11 -21.03
N CYS A 270 2.97 5.87 -20.44
CA CYS A 270 1.71 6.34 -21.00
C CYS A 270 1.64 7.87 -21.05
N MET A 271 2.04 8.56 -19.98
CA MET A 271 2.07 10.02 -19.95
C MET A 271 3.10 10.58 -20.95
N ALA A 272 4.26 9.94 -21.13
CA ALA A 272 5.25 10.30 -22.15
C ALA A 272 4.69 10.18 -23.57
N ARG A 273 3.91 9.13 -23.84
CA ARG A 273 3.25 8.96 -25.14
C ARG A 273 2.21 10.06 -25.37
N GLU A 274 1.42 10.35 -24.34
CA GLU A 274 0.44 11.43 -24.41
C GLU A 274 1.08 12.82 -24.48
N GLU A 275 2.27 13.02 -23.90
CA GLU A 275 3.02 14.28 -23.98
C GLU A 275 3.34 14.67 -25.43
N ILE A 276 3.71 13.70 -26.28
CA ILE A 276 3.93 13.95 -27.71
C ILE A 276 2.65 14.53 -28.34
N TYR A 277 1.48 13.97 -28.06
CA TYR A 277 0.23 14.53 -28.57
C TYR A 277 -0.14 15.87 -27.93
N ALA A 278 0.13 16.02 -26.63
CA ALA A 278 -0.18 17.22 -25.87
C ALA A 278 0.63 18.43 -26.36
N ARG A 279 1.89 18.25 -26.79
CA ARG A 279 2.71 19.31 -27.42
C ARG A 279 2.08 19.88 -28.70
N HIS A 280 1.20 19.13 -29.36
CA HIS A 280 0.44 19.56 -30.54
C HIS A 280 -0.99 20.01 -30.21
N GLY A 281 -1.33 20.07 -28.92
CA GLY A 281 -2.60 20.56 -28.40
C GLY A 281 -3.75 19.56 -28.49
N LYS A 282 -3.49 18.25 -28.41
CA LYS A 282 -4.55 17.24 -28.27
C LYS A 282 -5.47 17.62 -27.10
N ILE A 283 -6.77 17.72 -27.36
CA ILE A 283 -7.78 18.04 -26.36
C ILE A 283 -8.14 16.77 -25.58
N TYR A 284 -8.09 16.84 -24.25
CA TYR A 284 -8.46 15.74 -23.36
C TYR A 284 -9.85 15.95 -22.77
N PRO A 285 -10.65 14.88 -22.55
CA PRO A 285 -11.92 15.00 -21.85
C PRO A 285 -11.72 15.62 -20.47
N LYS A 286 -12.56 16.60 -20.10
CA LYS A 286 -12.49 17.23 -18.78
C LYS A 286 -12.51 16.20 -17.67
N PHE A 287 -11.66 16.41 -16.67
CA PHE A 287 -11.44 15.54 -15.52
C PHE A 287 -10.86 14.15 -15.83
N SER A 288 -10.43 13.88 -17.08
CA SER A 288 -9.62 12.69 -17.34
C SER A 288 -8.25 12.79 -16.67
N ILE A 289 -7.60 11.65 -16.49
CA ILE A 289 -6.26 11.55 -15.92
C ILE A 289 -5.26 12.40 -16.72
N GLU A 290 -5.33 12.30 -18.05
CA GLU A 290 -4.51 13.07 -18.98
C GLU A 290 -4.85 14.57 -18.89
N PHE A 291 -6.13 14.94 -18.86
CA PHE A 291 -6.54 16.33 -18.69
C PHE A 291 -5.96 16.94 -17.41
N ASN A 292 -6.16 16.28 -16.26
CA ASN A 292 -5.68 16.76 -14.97
C ASN A 292 -4.15 16.90 -14.94
N TYR A 293 -3.44 16.01 -15.64
CA TYR A 293 -1.99 16.06 -15.77
C TYR A 293 -1.50 17.21 -16.66
N PHE A 294 -2.02 17.32 -17.90
CA PHE A 294 -1.52 18.26 -18.89
C PHE A 294 -2.02 19.69 -18.70
N ILE A 295 -3.23 19.91 -18.15
CA ILE A 295 -3.75 21.27 -17.91
C ILE A 295 -2.89 22.07 -16.92
N LYS A 296 -2.05 21.38 -16.14
CA LYS A 296 -1.11 21.98 -15.18
C LYS A 296 0.25 22.32 -15.80
N LYS A 297 0.49 21.90 -17.04
CA LYS A 297 1.75 22.14 -17.76
C LYS A 297 1.67 23.50 -18.45
N ILE A 298 2.62 24.38 -18.13
CA ILE A 298 2.68 25.76 -18.66
C ILE A 298 2.77 25.76 -20.20
N TRP A 299 3.39 24.72 -20.78
CA TRP A 299 3.57 24.57 -22.22
C TRP A 299 2.36 23.97 -22.96
N TYR A 300 1.36 23.46 -22.26
CA TYR A 300 0.20 22.82 -22.89
C TYR A 300 -0.86 23.85 -23.30
N GLU A 301 -1.24 23.84 -24.56
CA GLU A 301 -2.30 24.68 -25.12
C GLU A 301 -3.21 23.83 -26.03
N GLU A 302 -4.52 23.88 -25.80
CA GLU A 302 -5.50 23.14 -26.60
C GLU A 302 -5.54 23.65 -28.05
N ASN A 303 -5.56 22.72 -29.01
CA ASN A 303 -5.64 22.99 -30.44
C ASN A 303 -6.80 22.22 -31.05
N GLU A 304 -7.88 22.93 -31.39
CA GLU A 304 -9.07 22.34 -32.03
C GLU A 304 -8.77 21.68 -33.39
N ASN A 305 -7.65 22.04 -34.03
CA ASN A 305 -7.21 21.47 -35.30
C ASN A 305 -6.14 20.37 -35.14
N PHE A 306 -5.96 19.85 -33.93
CA PHE A 306 -5.03 18.75 -33.67
C PHE A 306 -5.31 17.56 -34.61
N SER A 307 -4.24 17.03 -35.21
CA SER A 307 -4.29 15.82 -36.03
C SER A 307 -2.97 15.06 -35.88
N GLU A 308 -3.05 13.75 -35.64
CA GLU A 308 -1.87 12.88 -35.57
C GLU A 308 -1.06 12.88 -36.88
N ASN A 309 -1.66 13.28 -37.99
CA ASN A 309 -0.97 13.42 -39.27
C ASN A 309 0.08 14.55 -39.27
N ASN A 310 -0.07 15.54 -38.39
CA ASN A 310 0.84 16.68 -38.27
C ASN A 310 2.12 16.33 -37.51
N LEU A 311 2.17 15.16 -36.86
CA LEU A 311 3.36 14.68 -36.18
C LEU A 311 4.49 14.42 -37.19
N ASN A 312 5.70 14.79 -36.79
CA ASN A 312 6.88 14.54 -37.59
C ASN A 312 7.30 13.05 -37.53
N ASP A 313 8.26 12.66 -38.37
CA ASP A 313 8.68 11.25 -38.47
C ASP A 313 9.36 10.74 -37.17
N ILE A 314 10.06 11.62 -36.44
CA ILE A 314 10.70 11.29 -35.15
C ILE A 314 9.64 11.02 -34.09
N GLU A 315 8.62 11.88 -33.99
CA GLU A 315 7.51 11.73 -33.05
C GLU A 315 6.73 10.44 -33.32
N LYS A 316 6.47 10.12 -34.60
CA LYS A 316 5.80 8.87 -35.00
C LYS A 316 6.60 7.63 -34.59
N GLU A 317 7.92 7.65 -34.78
CA GLU A 317 8.78 6.53 -34.34
C GLU A 317 8.84 6.45 -32.81
N ASN A 318 8.94 7.58 -32.11
CA ASN A 318 8.90 7.64 -30.65
C ASN A 318 7.59 7.09 -30.06
N LEU A 319 6.45 7.41 -30.69
CA LEU A 319 5.14 6.85 -30.31
C LEU A 319 5.11 5.32 -30.43
N LYS A 320 5.74 4.77 -31.48
CA LYS A 320 5.85 3.32 -31.67
C LYS A 320 6.72 2.69 -30.57
N ILE A 321 7.90 3.26 -30.31
CA ILE A 321 8.82 2.79 -29.25
C ILE A 321 8.11 2.79 -27.89
N LEU A 322 7.40 3.86 -27.55
CA LEU A 322 6.67 3.97 -26.29
C LEU A 322 5.52 2.96 -26.20
N SER A 323 4.81 2.73 -27.31
CA SER A 323 3.72 1.75 -27.34
C SER A 323 4.22 0.32 -27.13
N GLU A 324 5.31 -0.06 -27.82
CA GLU A 324 5.97 -1.36 -27.61
C GLU A 324 6.47 -1.52 -26.16
N TYR A 325 7.02 -0.45 -25.58
CA TYR A 325 7.46 -0.46 -24.17
C TYR A 325 6.29 -0.64 -23.20
N ILE A 326 5.17 0.07 -23.41
CA ILE A 326 3.96 -0.06 -22.57
C ILE A 326 3.38 -1.47 -22.64
N GLU A 327 3.38 -2.10 -23.82
CA GLU A 327 2.91 -3.48 -24.03
C GLU A 327 3.81 -4.53 -23.37
N SER A 328 5.04 -4.17 -23.00
CA SER A 328 5.99 -5.09 -22.37
C SER A 328 5.78 -5.30 -20.86
N PHE A 329 4.94 -4.48 -20.20
CA PHE A 329 4.51 -4.66 -18.82
C PHE A 329 3.43 -5.74 -18.74
#